data_AF-A0A0J9E641-F1
#
_entry.id   AF-A0A0J9E641-F1
#
_cell.length_a   1.000
_cell.length_b   1.000
_cell.length_c   1.000
_cell.angle_alpha   90.00
_cell.angle_beta   90.00
_cell.angle_gamma   90.00
#
_symmetry.space_group_name_H-M   'P 1'
#
loop_
_entity.id
_entity.type
_entity.pdbx_description
1 polymer ?
#
loop_
_entity_poly.entity_id
_entity_poly.type
_entity_poly.pdbx_seq_one_letter_code
_entity_poly.pdbx_strand_id
1 'polypeptide(L)'
;MKGIFKKMISVVLAVVMLFSLSAQSVFASSVGADTLNGIKIIEQKDTDTTMYAKYYMTINGETTLYTEYGEIQKDRVVVDSVSIKVDEHMVIIPSTEQRQHFEYPITAPDSSNSISNSDNLTTRASSCQYKPHTETFSLKIHQFTLSVVKAAIITSLGLGAGDAGVVAGAMIDVVISHGGSYIPDSIYFDGKRCVSKSTGKIYYRYKGNIYMDSSKTELLAKNVSWSRRWGH
;
A
#
# COMPACT_ATOMS: atom_id res chain seq x y z
N MET A 1 -8.14 -40.28 -35.28
CA MET A 1 -8.23 -39.52 -34.01
C MET A 1 -6.84 -39.22 -33.42
N LYS A 2 -6.07 -38.29 -34.00
CA LYS A 2 -4.77 -37.85 -33.42
C LYS A 2 -4.49 -36.33 -33.49
N GLY A 3 -5.39 -35.54 -34.07
CA GLY A 3 -5.19 -34.08 -34.27
C GLY A 3 -5.92 -33.16 -33.29
N ILE A 4 -6.93 -33.65 -32.57
CA ILE A 4 -7.79 -32.80 -31.72
C ILE A 4 -7.24 -32.69 -30.29
N PHE A 5 -6.53 -33.72 -29.80
CA PHE A 5 -5.95 -33.71 -28.46
C PHE A 5 -4.77 -32.73 -28.28
N LYS A 6 -4.00 -32.41 -29.34
CA LYS A 6 -2.89 -31.45 -29.25
C LYS A 6 -3.33 -29.98 -29.13
N LYS A 7 -4.48 -29.61 -29.70
CA LYS A 7 -5.01 -28.24 -29.58
C LYS A 7 -5.63 -27.97 -28.21
N MET A 8 -6.27 -28.98 -27.61
CA MET A 8 -6.82 -28.88 -26.26
C MET A 8 -5.75 -28.76 -25.16
N ILE A 9 -4.62 -29.48 -25.30
CA ILE A 9 -3.51 -29.37 -24.33
C ILE A 9 -2.83 -27.99 -24.40
N SER A 10 -2.68 -27.41 -25.59
CA SER A 10 -2.05 -26.08 -25.74
C SER A 10 -2.91 -24.94 -25.20
N VAL A 11 -4.24 -25.05 -25.27
CA VAL A 11 -5.16 -24.04 -24.70
C VAL A 11 -5.22 -24.18 -23.18
N VAL A 12 -5.20 -25.40 -22.63
CA VAL A 12 -5.15 -25.62 -21.19
C VAL A 12 -3.83 -25.10 -20.59
N LEU A 13 -2.69 -25.26 -21.28
CA LEU A 13 -1.42 -24.69 -20.82
C LEU A 13 -1.42 -23.15 -20.83
N ALA A 14 -2.07 -22.52 -21.81
CA ALA A 14 -2.19 -21.05 -21.88
C ALA A 14 -3.12 -20.50 -20.78
N VAL A 15 -4.21 -21.22 -20.46
CA VAL A 15 -5.12 -20.84 -19.36
C VAL A 15 -4.45 -21.04 -18.00
N VAL A 16 -3.68 -22.11 -17.80
CA VAL A 16 -2.94 -22.31 -16.53
C VAL A 16 -1.84 -21.27 -16.33
N MET A 17 -1.18 -20.79 -17.40
CA MET A 17 -0.19 -19.71 -17.29
C MET A 17 -0.79 -18.33 -17.00
N LEU A 18 -2.05 -18.08 -17.39
CA LEU A 18 -2.78 -16.85 -17.06
C LEU A 18 -3.19 -16.77 -15.57
N PHE A 19 -3.26 -17.91 -14.88
CA PHE A 19 -3.56 -17.98 -13.45
C PHE A 19 -2.32 -18.03 -12.54
N SER A 20 -1.10 -17.99 -13.09
CA SER A 20 0.14 -18.14 -12.33
C SER A 20 1.06 -16.91 -12.32
N LEU A 21 0.53 -15.71 -12.56
CA LEU A 21 1.32 -14.45 -12.49
C LEU A 21 0.71 -13.34 -11.63
N SER A 22 -0.35 -13.59 -10.86
CA SER A 22 -0.47 -12.91 -9.58
C SER A 22 0.48 -13.63 -8.63
N ALA A 23 1.74 -13.21 -8.63
CA ALA A 23 2.55 -13.37 -7.44
C ALA A 23 1.84 -12.56 -6.35
N GLN A 24 0.83 -13.15 -5.71
CA GLN A 24 0.40 -12.71 -4.40
C GLN A 24 1.67 -12.78 -3.57
N SER A 25 2.15 -11.62 -3.19
CA SER A 25 3.21 -11.49 -2.23
C SER A 25 2.77 -12.26 -0.99
N VAL A 26 3.32 -13.48 -0.81
CA VAL A 26 3.16 -14.23 0.43
C VAL A 26 4.07 -13.52 1.42
N PHE A 27 3.54 -12.48 2.04
CA PHE A 27 4.14 -11.94 3.24
C PHE A 27 3.86 -12.95 4.36
N ALA A 28 4.91 -13.34 5.06
CA ALA A 28 4.74 -13.66 6.46
C ALA A 28 4.10 -12.41 7.08
N SER A 29 2.82 -12.50 7.43
CA SER A 29 2.11 -11.53 8.27
C SER A 29 3.02 -11.25 9.45
N SER A 30 3.70 -10.10 9.42
CA SER A 30 4.57 -9.70 10.54
C SER A 30 3.86 -8.76 11.51
N VAL A 31 2.55 -8.60 11.33
CA VAL A 31 1.61 -8.23 12.37
C VAL A 31 0.34 -9.02 12.03
N GLY A 32 -0.02 -10.01 12.86
CA GLY A 32 -1.32 -10.65 12.73
C GLY A 32 -2.39 -9.57 12.85
N ALA A 33 -3.48 -9.70 12.10
CA ALA A 33 -4.65 -8.82 12.27
C ALA A 33 -5.16 -8.75 13.73
N ASP A 34 -4.68 -9.65 14.59
CA ASP A 34 -5.02 -9.80 16.00
C ASP A 34 -4.19 -8.95 16.98
N THR A 35 -3.22 -8.14 16.54
CA THR A 35 -2.36 -7.34 17.46
C THR A 35 -2.28 -5.84 17.13
N LEU A 36 -3.35 -5.25 16.56
CA LEU A 36 -3.47 -3.79 16.47
C LEU A 36 -4.37 -3.33 17.64
N ASN A 37 -3.77 -2.65 18.62
CA ASN A 37 -4.43 -2.18 19.83
C ASN A 37 -5.47 -1.06 19.57
N GLY A 38 -5.31 -0.28 18.50
CA GLY A 38 -6.18 0.86 18.18
C GLY A 38 -7.21 0.64 17.07
N ILE A 39 -7.06 -0.42 16.27
CA ILE A 39 -7.91 -0.69 15.10
C ILE A 39 -8.28 -2.17 15.02
N LYS A 40 -9.57 -2.45 14.89
CA LYS A 40 -10.11 -3.81 14.73
C LYS A 40 -10.77 -3.94 13.36
N ILE A 41 -10.09 -4.62 12.45
CA ILE A 41 -10.59 -4.87 11.09
C ILE A 41 -11.69 -5.94 11.14
N ILE A 42 -12.87 -5.60 10.63
CA ILE A 42 -14.03 -6.51 10.51
C ILE A 42 -14.03 -7.15 9.12
N GLU A 43 -13.80 -6.34 8.10
CA GLU A 43 -13.78 -6.77 6.71
C GLU A 43 -12.81 -5.89 5.93
N GLN A 44 -11.96 -6.50 5.12
CA GLN A 44 -11.08 -5.79 4.20
C GLN A 44 -11.01 -6.53 2.88
N LYS A 45 -11.20 -5.82 1.78
CA LYS A 45 -11.13 -6.36 0.42
C LYS A 45 -10.42 -5.37 -0.47
N ASP A 46 -9.26 -5.80 -0.98
CA ASP A 46 -8.43 -4.98 -1.84
C ASP A 46 -8.25 -5.65 -3.19
N THR A 47 -8.35 -4.85 -4.25
CA THR A 47 -8.00 -5.23 -5.61
C THR A 47 -6.95 -4.24 -6.14
N ASP A 48 -6.53 -4.42 -7.40
CA ASP A 48 -5.61 -3.49 -8.05
C ASP A 48 -6.21 -2.08 -8.23
N THR A 49 -7.54 -1.96 -8.24
CA THR A 49 -8.25 -0.70 -8.55
C THR A 49 -9.22 -0.26 -7.47
N THR A 50 -9.49 -1.09 -6.47
CA THR A 50 -10.46 -0.77 -5.40
C THR A 50 -9.95 -1.19 -4.04
N MET A 51 -10.40 -0.47 -3.02
CA MET A 51 -10.17 -0.81 -1.61
C MET A 51 -11.50 -0.71 -0.85
N TYR A 52 -11.75 -1.67 0.00
CA TYR A 52 -12.88 -1.66 0.93
C TYR A 52 -12.37 -2.02 2.31
N ALA A 53 -12.79 -1.26 3.30
CA ALA A 53 -12.49 -1.55 4.69
C ALA A 53 -13.69 -1.23 5.58
N LYS A 54 -14.02 -2.18 6.47
CA LYS A 54 -14.94 -1.99 7.58
C LYS A 54 -14.22 -2.35 8.86
N TYR A 55 -14.14 -1.42 9.80
CA TYR A 55 -13.32 -1.58 11.00
C TYR A 55 -13.80 -0.69 12.14
N TYR A 56 -13.48 -1.08 13.37
CA TYR A 56 -13.57 -0.19 14.52
C TYR A 56 -12.23 0.49 14.74
N MET A 57 -12.25 1.76 15.08
CA MET A 57 -11.07 2.48 15.56
C MET A 57 -11.40 3.09 16.92
N THR A 58 -10.50 2.93 17.88
CA THR A 58 -10.65 3.46 19.23
C THR A 58 -9.57 4.50 19.48
N ILE A 59 -9.99 5.74 19.68
CA ILE A 59 -9.11 6.87 19.98
C ILE A 59 -9.58 7.48 21.30
N ASN A 60 -8.68 7.60 22.28
CA ASN A 60 -9.00 8.20 23.59
C ASN A 60 -10.23 7.55 24.28
N GLY A 61 -10.42 6.25 24.12
CA GLY A 61 -11.55 5.50 24.68
C GLY A 61 -12.87 5.60 23.91
N GLU A 62 -12.94 6.45 22.89
CA GLU A 62 -14.11 6.55 22.01
C GLU A 62 -13.94 5.63 20.80
N THR A 63 -14.93 4.77 20.57
CA THR A 63 -14.91 3.81 19.46
C THR A 63 -15.85 4.25 18.34
N THR A 64 -15.33 4.26 17.12
CA THR A 64 -16.08 4.61 15.91
C THR A 64 -15.99 3.46 14.90
N LEU A 65 -17.13 3.08 14.33
CA LEU A 65 -17.22 2.18 13.19
C LEU A 65 -16.99 2.97 11.91
N TYR A 66 -16.00 2.57 11.14
CA TYR A 66 -15.74 3.09 9.81
C TYR A 66 -16.16 2.07 8.75
N THR A 67 -16.77 2.57 7.68
CA THR A 67 -16.96 1.85 6.42
C THR A 67 -16.44 2.73 5.30
N GLU A 68 -15.40 2.26 4.63
CA GLU A 68 -14.66 3.01 3.64
C GLU A 68 -14.62 2.25 2.32
N TYR A 69 -14.81 3.00 1.24
CA TYR A 69 -14.65 2.53 -0.11
C TYR A 69 -13.68 3.47 -0.82
N GLY A 70 -12.71 2.92 -1.53
CA GLY A 70 -11.81 3.70 -2.34
C GLY A 70 -11.61 3.10 -3.72
N GLU A 71 -11.32 3.99 -4.66
CA GLU A 71 -11.05 3.67 -6.06
C GLU A 71 -9.70 4.27 -6.46
N ILE A 72 -8.82 3.41 -6.96
CA ILE A 72 -7.52 3.80 -7.49
C ILE A 72 -7.71 4.05 -8.98
N GLN A 73 -7.75 5.34 -9.33
CA GLN A 73 -7.82 5.81 -10.71
C GLN A 73 -6.41 6.10 -11.23
N LYS A 74 -6.29 6.50 -12.49
CA LYS A 74 -4.99 6.71 -13.14
C LYS A 74 -4.20 7.87 -12.52
N ASP A 75 -4.90 8.92 -12.09
CA ASP A 75 -4.36 10.21 -11.65
C ASP A 75 -4.67 10.54 -10.18
N ARG A 76 -5.56 9.78 -9.54
CA ARG A 76 -5.95 9.99 -8.14
C ARG A 76 -6.42 8.70 -7.48
N VAL A 77 -6.43 8.71 -6.16
CA VAL A 77 -7.17 7.76 -5.33
C VAL A 77 -8.34 8.50 -4.71
N VAL A 78 -9.55 8.01 -4.92
CA VAL A 78 -10.77 8.55 -4.34
C VAL A 78 -11.15 7.68 -3.15
N VAL A 79 -11.55 8.28 -2.03
CA VAL A 79 -11.99 7.57 -0.83
C VAL A 79 -13.28 8.19 -0.30
N ASP A 80 -14.33 7.39 -0.26
CA ASP A 80 -15.57 7.68 0.44
C ASP A 80 -15.56 6.98 1.80
N SER A 81 -15.80 7.74 2.86
CA SER A 81 -15.77 7.25 4.24
C SER A 81 -17.09 7.54 4.94
N VAL A 82 -17.66 6.52 5.58
CA VAL A 82 -18.78 6.64 6.51
C VAL A 82 -18.28 6.28 7.89
N SER A 83 -18.52 7.14 8.87
CA SER A 83 -18.16 6.92 10.27
C SER A 83 -19.37 7.04 11.18
N ILE A 84 -19.51 6.13 12.14
CA ILE A 84 -20.64 6.08 13.08
C ILE A 84 -20.10 5.69 14.45
N LYS A 85 -20.39 6.47 15.50
CA LYS A 85 -20.00 6.12 16.87
C LYS A 85 -20.77 4.90 17.36
N VAL A 86 -20.14 4.12 18.23
CA VAL A 86 -20.79 3.01 18.94
C VAL A 86 -20.81 3.24 20.43
N ASP A 87 -21.79 2.63 21.10
CA ASP A 87 -21.86 2.61 22.56
C ASP A 87 -20.92 1.54 23.19
N GLU A 88 -20.97 1.43 24.51
CA GLU A 88 -20.18 0.46 25.29
C GLU A 88 -20.46 -1.02 24.91
N HIS A 89 -21.58 -1.30 24.25
CA HIS A 89 -21.99 -2.63 23.79
C HIS A 89 -21.75 -2.83 22.29
N MET A 90 -21.00 -1.93 21.64
CA MET A 90 -20.70 -1.92 20.20
C MET A 90 -21.95 -1.75 19.32
N VAL A 91 -23.02 -1.20 19.87
CA VAL A 91 -24.24 -0.85 19.14
C VAL A 91 -24.06 0.53 18.50
N ILE A 92 -24.40 0.63 17.21
CA ILE A 92 -24.30 1.88 16.47
C ILE A 92 -25.25 2.94 17.03
N ILE A 93 -24.80 4.20 17.03
CA ILE A 93 -25.61 5.37 17.39
C ILE A 93 -25.89 6.14 16.09
N PRO A 94 -27.03 5.90 15.40
CA PRO A 94 -27.23 6.37 14.03
C PRO A 94 -27.20 7.89 13.85
N SER A 95 -27.56 8.64 14.90
CA SER A 95 -27.51 10.11 14.91
C SER A 95 -26.10 10.69 14.82
N THR A 96 -25.06 9.86 14.94
CA THR A 96 -23.65 10.26 14.85
C THR A 96 -23.02 9.99 13.49
N GLU A 97 -23.80 9.51 12.51
CA GLU A 97 -23.29 9.21 11.17
C GLU A 97 -22.69 10.46 10.52
N GLN A 98 -21.47 10.31 10.01
CA GLN A 98 -20.80 11.31 9.19
C GLN A 98 -20.29 10.66 7.91
N ARG A 99 -20.42 11.40 6.81
CA ARG A 99 -19.95 11.00 5.48
C ARG A 99 -18.92 11.99 4.99
N GLN A 100 -17.81 11.48 4.47
CA GLN A 100 -16.70 12.28 3.97
C GLN A 100 -16.23 11.72 2.63
N HIS A 101 -15.71 12.62 1.80
CA HIS A 101 -15.16 12.31 0.48
C HIS A 101 -13.77 12.93 0.37
N PHE A 102 -12.80 12.14 -0.08
CA PHE A 102 -11.41 12.55 -0.20
C PHE A 102 -10.85 12.17 -1.56
N GLU A 103 -10.00 13.06 -2.11
CA GLU A 103 -9.24 12.80 -3.33
C GLU A 103 -7.75 13.02 -3.08
N TYR A 104 -6.94 12.02 -3.45
CA TYR A 104 -5.49 12.05 -3.32
C TYR A 104 -4.85 12.00 -4.71
N PRO A 105 -4.24 13.09 -5.19
CA PRO A 105 -3.61 13.10 -6.50
C PRO A 105 -2.38 12.18 -6.50
N ILE A 106 -2.28 11.32 -7.50
CA ILE A 106 -1.06 10.57 -7.81
C ILE A 106 -0.17 11.54 -8.58
N THR A 107 0.71 12.23 -7.84
CA THR A 107 1.67 13.17 -8.46
C THR A 107 2.89 12.40 -8.94
N ALA A 108 3.26 12.60 -10.20
CA ALA A 108 4.53 12.09 -10.70
C ALA A 108 5.67 12.75 -9.89
N PRO A 109 6.65 11.98 -9.41
CA PRO A 109 7.79 12.57 -8.72
C PRO A 109 8.56 13.42 -9.73
N ASP A 110 8.96 14.61 -9.30
CA ASP A 110 9.81 15.50 -10.09
C ASP A 110 11.01 14.72 -10.64
N SER A 111 11.16 14.76 -11.96
CA SER A 111 12.24 14.10 -12.70
C SER A 111 13.61 14.74 -12.47
N SER A 112 13.80 15.49 -11.38
CA SER A 112 15.03 16.25 -11.09
C SER A 112 16.23 15.38 -10.73
N ASN A 113 16.04 14.08 -10.48
CA ASN A 113 17.15 13.13 -10.45
C ASN A 113 17.59 12.81 -11.89
N SER A 114 18.36 13.75 -12.45
CA SER A 114 19.15 13.52 -13.64
C SER A 114 20.07 12.31 -13.41
N ILE A 115 20.03 11.36 -14.34
CA ILE A 115 21.00 10.27 -14.36
C ILE A 115 22.36 10.94 -14.56
N SER A 116 23.21 10.88 -13.54
CA SER A 116 24.63 11.12 -13.76
C SER A 116 25.11 10.03 -14.71
N ASN A 117 25.65 10.44 -15.87
CA ASN A 117 26.15 9.58 -16.95
C ASN A 117 27.21 8.52 -16.52
N SER A 118 27.55 8.43 -15.24
CA SER A 118 28.43 7.42 -14.66
C SER A 118 27.73 6.10 -14.32
N ASP A 119 26.40 6.03 -14.30
CA ASP A 119 25.70 4.75 -14.20
C ASP A 119 25.75 4.05 -15.56
N ASN A 120 26.84 3.31 -15.77
CA ASN A 120 27.16 2.53 -16.97
C ASN A 120 26.00 1.60 -17.35
N LEU A 121 25.12 2.09 -18.23
CA LEU A 121 23.81 1.50 -18.52
C LEU A 121 23.90 0.51 -19.68
N THR A 122 24.83 -0.44 -19.58
CA THR A 122 25.22 -1.39 -20.63
C THR A 122 25.06 -2.84 -20.16
N THR A 123 23.90 -3.21 -19.62
CA THR A 123 23.59 -4.65 -19.45
C THR A 123 22.15 -4.97 -19.82
N ARG A 124 22.02 -5.77 -20.89
CA ARG A 124 20.81 -6.48 -21.29
C ARG A 124 20.28 -7.35 -20.13
N ALA A 125 18.97 -7.23 -19.92
CA ALA A 125 18.05 -8.14 -19.22
C ALA A 125 18.64 -9.37 -18.47
N SER A 126 18.63 -9.32 -17.13
CA SER A 126 18.12 -10.41 -16.24
C SER A 126 18.46 -10.20 -14.76
N SER A 127 19.47 -9.40 -14.40
CA SER A 127 19.82 -9.14 -13.00
C SER A 127 19.66 -7.66 -12.64
N CYS A 128 18.64 -7.34 -11.85
CA CYS A 128 18.52 -6.01 -11.26
C CYS A 128 19.62 -5.89 -10.18
N GLN A 129 20.62 -5.04 -10.40
CA GLN A 129 21.69 -4.84 -9.43
C GLN A 129 21.21 -3.95 -8.28
N TYR A 130 20.83 -4.60 -7.18
CA TYR A 130 20.36 -3.93 -5.97
C TYR A 130 21.51 -3.23 -5.24
N LYS A 131 21.42 -1.90 -5.15
CA LYS A 131 22.31 -1.06 -4.34
C LYS A 131 21.60 -0.65 -3.04
N PRO A 132 22.31 -0.46 -1.92
CA PRO A 132 21.73 0.15 -0.72
C PRO A 132 21.02 1.47 -1.06
N HIS A 133 19.85 1.68 -0.48
CA HIS A 133 19.03 2.86 -0.73
C HIS A 133 18.14 3.15 0.47
N THR A 134 18.04 4.41 0.82
CA THR A 134 17.14 4.92 1.84
C THR A 134 16.39 6.12 1.30
N GLU A 135 15.13 6.29 1.67
CA GLU A 135 14.29 7.37 1.15
C GLU A 135 13.22 7.75 2.17
N THR A 136 13.03 9.05 2.36
CA THR A 136 11.88 9.56 3.12
C THR A 136 10.79 9.91 2.12
N PHE A 137 9.62 9.30 2.28
CA PHE A 137 8.45 9.58 1.46
C PHE A 137 7.51 10.49 2.21
N SER A 138 7.29 11.70 1.71
CA SER A 138 6.27 12.59 2.26
C SER A 138 4.86 12.03 2.01
N LEU A 139 4.04 12.03 3.03
CA LEU A 139 2.63 11.65 3.00
C LEU A 139 1.80 12.92 3.17
N LYS A 140 0.84 13.14 2.26
CA LYS A 140 -0.14 14.22 2.41
C LYS A 140 -1.42 13.62 2.95
N ILE A 141 -1.52 13.52 4.26
CA ILE A 141 -2.65 12.87 4.94
C ILE A 141 -3.52 13.96 5.56
N HIS A 142 -4.78 13.99 5.15
CA HIS A 142 -5.73 15.01 5.60
C HIS A 142 -6.71 14.49 6.65
N GLN A 143 -6.74 13.17 6.86
CA GLN A 143 -7.65 12.54 7.80
C GLN A 143 -7.01 11.27 8.39
N PHE A 144 -7.21 11.04 9.67
CA PHE A 144 -6.72 9.85 10.36
C PHE A 144 -7.70 8.66 10.18
N THR A 145 -7.79 8.12 8.97
CA THR A 145 -8.53 6.88 8.68
C THR A 145 -7.72 5.90 7.84
N LEU A 146 -8.06 4.61 7.92
CA LEU A 146 -7.29 3.53 7.29
C LEU A 146 -7.14 3.74 5.77
N SER A 147 -8.24 4.01 5.08
CA SER A 147 -8.24 4.12 3.61
C SER A 147 -7.59 5.41 3.13
N VAL A 148 -7.66 6.48 3.91
CA VAL A 148 -6.96 7.74 3.64
C VAL A 148 -5.44 7.59 3.79
N VAL A 149 -4.98 7.03 4.91
CA VAL A 149 -3.54 6.78 5.14
C VAL A 149 -2.99 5.84 4.06
N LYS A 150 -3.76 4.80 3.73
CA LYS A 150 -3.47 3.89 2.62
C LYS A 150 -3.39 4.60 1.28
N ALA A 151 -4.32 5.49 0.95
CA ALA A 151 -4.29 6.27 -0.29
C ALA A 151 -3.00 7.11 -0.39
N ALA A 152 -2.61 7.79 0.69
CA ALA A 152 -1.36 8.54 0.74
C ALA A 152 -0.12 7.65 0.54
N ILE A 153 -0.11 6.43 1.09
CA ILE A 153 0.99 5.48 0.88
C ILE A 153 1.04 4.99 -0.58
N ILE A 154 -0.11 4.70 -1.18
CA ILE A 154 -0.21 4.30 -2.58
C ILE A 154 0.34 5.42 -3.47
N THR A 155 -0.08 6.66 -3.26
CA THR A 155 0.34 7.79 -4.11
C THR A 155 1.81 8.17 -3.90
N SER A 156 2.33 8.08 -2.68
CA SER A 156 3.71 8.45 -2.39
C SER A 156 4.74 7.37 -2.76
N LEU A 157 4.43 6.09 -2.52
CA LEU A 157 5.37 4.98 -2.72
C LEU A 157 5.10 4.20 -4.01
N GLY A 158 3.85 4.16 -4.48
CA GLY A 158 3.41 3.26 -5.55
C GLY A 158 3.26 1.81 -5.08
N LEU A 159 2.90 1.61 -3.81
CA LEU A 159 2.58 0.28 -3.26
C LEU A 159 1.21 -0.19 -3.78
N GLY A 160 1.05 -1.51 -3.92
CA GLY A 160 -0.26 -2.11 -4.16
C GLY A 160 -1.19 -1.90 -2.96
N ALA A 161 -2.50 -1.93 -3.20
CA ALA A 161 -3.50 -1.63 -2.17
C ALA A 161 -3.36 -2.51 -0.92
N GLY A 162 -3.12 -3.82 -1.09
CA GLY A 162 -2.92 -4.73 0.05
C GLY A 162 -1.72 -4.32 0.92
N ASP A 163 -0.56 -4.15 0.30
CA ASP A 163 0.69 -3.80 0.98
C ASP A 163 0.60 -2.43 1.66
N ALA A 164 0.00 -1.46 0.98
CA ALA A 164 -0.26 -0.14 1.53
C ALA A 164 -1.21 -0.22 2.74
N GLY A 165 -2.19 -1.14 2.73
CA GLY A 165 -3.08 -1.39 3.85
C GLY A 165 -2.34 -1.93 5.08
N VAL A 166 -1.36 -2.82 4.89
CA VAL A 166 -0.53 -3.33 5.99
C VAL A 166 0.28 -2.20 6.64
N VAL A 167 0.94 -1.38 5.83
CA VAL A 167 1.71 -0.23 6.32
C VAL A 167 0.79 0.79 7.02
N ALA A 168 -0.38 1.10 6.44
CA ALA A 168 -1.34 2.02 7.01
C ALA A 168 -1.88 1.56 8.37
N GLY A 169 -2.25 0.28 8.48
CA GLY A 169 -2.75 -0.30 9.73
C GLY A 169 -1.70 -0.25 10.84
N ALA A 170 -0.46 -0.63 10.55
CA ALA A 170 0.65 -0.54 11.50
C ALA A 170 0.94 0.91 11.91
N MET A 171 0.88 1.85 10.97
CA MET A 171 1.10 3.28 11.24
C MET A 171 0.04 3.85 12.18
N ILE A 172 -1.23 3.52 11.94
CA ILE A 172 -2.34 3.92 12.81
C ILE A 172 -2.17 3.34 14.21
N ASP A 173 -1.80 2.08 14.32
CA ASP A 173 -1.63 1.41 15.60
C ASP A 173 -0.51 2.02 16.45
N VAL A 174 0.65 2.31 15.83
CA VAL A 174 1.76 2.99 16.52
C VAL A 174 1.37 4.40 16.95
N VAL A 175 0.58 5.13 16.16
CA VAL A 175 0.08 6.46 16.56
C VAL A 175 -0.85 6.34 17.77
N ILE A 176 -1.81 5.41 17.74
CA ILE A 176 -2.77 5.24 18.84
C ILE A 176 -2.08 4.74 20.11
N SER A 177 -1.12 3.83 20.01
CA SER A 177 -0.39 3.29 21.17
C SER A 177 0.42 4.36 21.92
N HIS A 178 0.85 5.40 21.21
CA HIS A 178 1.50 6.58 21.78
C HIS A 178 0.52 7.68 22.22
N GLY A 179 -0.80 7.43 22.17
CA GLY A 179 -1.84 8.41 22.51
C GLY A 179 -1.99 9.53 21.49
N GLY A 180 -1.44 9.35 20.29
CA GLY A 180 -1.59 10.28 19.17
C GLY A 180 -2.91 10.09 18.43
N SER A 181 -3.30 11.13 17.69
CA SER A 181 -4.46 11.12 16.79
C SER A 181 -4.15 11.74 15.43
N TYR A 182 -2.87 11.83 15.08
CA TYR A 182 -2.39 12.38 13.82
C TYR A 182 -1.28 11.50 13.26
N ILE A 183 -1.26 11.34 11.94
CA ILE A 183 -0.25 10.57 11.24
C ILE A 183 0.92 11.50 10.90
N PRO A 184 2.18 11.08 11.10
CA PRO A 184 3.33 11.84 10.63
C PRO A 184 3.30 12.12 9.12
N ASP A 185 3.80 13.29 8.73
CA ASP A 185 3.84 13.77 7.32
C ASP A 185 4.80 12.98 6.42
N SER A 186 5.46 11.94 6.94
CA SER A 186 6.36 11.10 6.15
C SER A 186 6.56 9.73 6.77
N ILE A 187 7.04 8.79 5.96
CA ILE A 187 7.57 7.50 6.38
C ILE A 187 8.96 7.28 5.80
N TYR A 188 9.73 6.42 6.44
CA TYR A 188 11.11 6.16 6.06
C TYR A 188 11.30 4.74 5.51
N PHE A 189 11.93 4.64 4.34
CA PHE A 189 12.33 3.38 3.75
C PHE A 189 13.83 3.14 3.95
N ASP A 190 14.17 1.93 4.38
CA ASP A 190 15.54 1.42 4.41
C ASP A 190 15.64 0.06 3.71
N GLY A 191 16.49 -0.04 2.70
CA GLY A 191 16.79 -1.29 2.06
C GLY A 191 17.64 -1.14 0.82
N LYS A 192 17.13 -1.64 -0.30
CA LYS A 192 17.84 -1.64 -1.57
C LYS A 192 16.94 -1.19 -2.69
N ARG A 193 17.51 -0.46 -3.64
CA ARG A 193 16.87 -0.04 -4.87
C ARG A 193 17.69 -0.51 -6.07
N CYS A 194 17.01 -0.85 -7.15
CA CYS A 194 17.65 -1.03 -8.45
C CYS A 194 16.78 -0.42 -9.56
N VAL A 195 17.43 -0.11 -10.68
CA VAL A 195 16.76 0.39 -11.88
C VAL A 195 16.63 -0.76 -12.86
N SER A 196 15.44 -0.91 -13.44
CA SER A 196 15.17 -1.91 -14.47
C SER A 196 14.50 -1.29 -15.68
N LYS A 197 14.75 -1.88 -16.85
CA LYS A 197 14.12 -1.50 -18.12
C LYS A 197 13.26 -2.63 -18.62
N SER A 198 12.02 -2.33 -19.00
CA SER A 198 11.12 -3.24 -19.68
C SER A 198 10.34 -2.45 -20.73
N THR A 199 10.37 -2.89 -21.99
CA THR A 199 9.53 -2.34 -23.08
C THR A 199 9.51 -0.80 -23.14
N GLY A 200 10.70 -0.17 -23.12
CA GLY A 200 10.84 1.29 -23.18
C GLY A 200 10.46 2.04 -21.88
N LYS A 201 10.01 1.32 -20.84
CA LYS A 201 9.70 1.87 -19.51
C LYS A 201 10.84 1.58 -18.55
N ILE A 202 11.08 2.54 -17.67
CA ILE A 202 12.07 2.45 -16.59
C ILE A 202 11.32 2.33 -15.27
N TYR A 203 11.77 1.43 -14.41
CA TYR A 203 11.19 1.19 -13.09
C TYR A 203 12.28 1.22 -12.02
N TYR A 204 11.99 1.92 -10.93
CA TYR A 204 12.66 1.71 -9.66
C TYR A 204 12.03 0.50 -8.98
N ARG A 205 12.86 -0.47 -8.60
CA ARG A 205 12.43 -1.62 -7.80
C ARG A 205 13.02 -1.48 -6.41
N TYR A 206 12.16 -1.56 -5.41
CA TYR A 206 12.51 -1.42 -4.01
C TYR A 206 12.38 -2.77 -3.33
N LYS A 207 13.27 -3.04 -2.38
CA LYS A 207 13.12 -4.12 -1.41
C LYS A 207 13.70 -3.71 -0.07
N GLY A 208 12.96 -3.84 1.02
CA GLY A 208 13.44 -3.39 2.31
C GLY A 208 12.35 -3.32 3.36
N ASN A 209 12.55 -2.44 4.33
CA ASN A 209 11.67 -2.21 5.44
C ASN A 209 11.14 -0.78 5.42
N ILE A 210 9.95 -0.59 5.98
CA ILE A 210 9.31 0.71 6.14
C ILE A 210 9.20 0.98 7.63
N TYR A 211 9.62 2.18 8.04
CA TYR A 211 9.65 2.66 9.41
C TYR A 211 8.83 3.94 9.55
N MET A 212 8.43 4.25 10.78
CA MET A 212 7.74 5.50 11.09
C MET A 212 8.59 6.72 10.74
N ASP A 213 9.89 6.66 11.03
CA ASP A 213 10.84 7.73 10.74
C ASP A 213 12.28 7.20 10.53
N SER A 214 13.22 8.12 10.30
CA SER A 214 14.63 7.79 10.06
C SER A 214 15.40 7.28 11.28
N SER A 215 14.83 7.38 12.49
CA SER A 215 15.40 6.77 13.71
C SER A 215 15.27 5.25 13.72
N LYS A 216 14.35 4.70 12.90
CA LYS A 216 14.10 3.26 12.74
C LYS A 216 13.67 2.56 14.03
N THR A 217 13.08 3.31 14.96
CA THR A 217 12.56 2.80 16.24
C THR A 217 11.30 1.95 16.03
N GLU A 218 10.39 2.42 15.19
CA GLU A 218 9.11 1.78 14.91
C GLU A 218 9.07 1.19 13.49
N LEU A 219 8.99 -0.14 13.39
CA LEU A 219 8.91 -0.88 12.13
C LEU A 219 7.44 -1.03 11.72
N LEU A 220 7.07 -0.47 10.56
CA LEU A 220 5.70 -0.55 10.03
C LEU A 220 5.50 -1.79 9.15
N ALA A 221 6.49 -2.13 8.33
CA ALA A 221 6.43 -3.32 7.48
C ALA A 221 7.82 -3.84 7.13
N LYS A 222 7.97 -5.18 7.17
CA LYS A 222 9.23 -5.87 6.89
C LYS A 222 9.23 -6.52 5.51
N ASN A 223 10.39 -6.54 4.86
CA ASN A 223 10.60 -7.24 3.58
C ASN A 223 9.62 -6.85 2.48
N VAL A 224 9.18 -5.59 2.47
CA VAL A 224 8.30 -5.04 1.43
C VAL A 224 9.08 -4.94 0.12
N SER A 225 8.44 -5.31 -0.98
CA SER A 225 9.03 -5.24 -2.32
C SER A 225 8.03 -4.70 -3.31
N TRP A 226 8.39 -3.63 -4.03
CA TRP A 226 7.49 -3.00 -4.99
C TRP A 226 8.26 -2.36 -6.14
N SER A 227 7.51 -1.96 -7.18
CA SER A 227 8.06 -1.29 -8.36
C SER A 227 7.32 0.01 -8.62
N ARG A 228 8.06 1.10 -8.75
CA ARG A 228 7.55 2.42 -9.15
C ARG A 228 8.06 2.76 -10.54
N ARG A 229 7.17 3.20 -11.43
CA ARG A 229 7.56 3.65 -12.77
C ARG A 229 8.30 4.99 -12.66
N TRP A 230 9.38 5.16 -13.42
CA TRP A 230 10.08 6.44 -13.50
C TRP A 230 9.30 7.42 -14.39
N GLY A 231 9.17 8.67 -13.92
CA GLY A 231 8.41 9.72 -14.60
C GLY A 231 6.88 9.58 -14.50
N HIS A 232 6.39 8.92 -13.45
CA HIS A 232 4.98 8.71 -13.15
C HIS A 232 4.69 8.73 -11.66
#